data_AF-A0A3B4WYT2-F1
#
_entry.id   AF-A0A3B4WYT2-F1
#
_cell.length_a   1.000
_cell.length_b   1.000
_cell.length_c   1.000
_cell.angle_alpha   90.00
_cell.angle_beta   90.00
_cell.angle_gamma   90.00
#
_symmetry.space_group_name_H-M   'P 1'
#
loop_
_entity.id
_entity.type
_entity.pdbx_description
1 polymer ?
#
loop_
_entity_poly.entity_id
_entity_poly.type
_entity_poly.pdbx_seq_one_letter_code
_entity_poly.pdbx_strand_id
1 'polypeptide(L)'
;MEVHVARFALLLCITVATSASSQTCAPKKVNDNPWFHVREMLIGCWTSFVTEDNTEVHILNLAAMDEKIFSLNFTNAKPMNLILTSPETLYCLCNINADVNIYLSNSSAITLYGNQHHNNVHKQDFPTQDEELVRWAQQKFGGVTSFTTVRNLSNISSKGIAGTTNTSSHHCVLKNEDASEKHFMKIERTSLASPFTSCSPQQQIPSGEAELHIINIPENASTCNVSLRMDTKEIRVFLRGPQGTTWIILSQHTRFGSNNDILLPALAHRVPPSYTVNSDNAEDVQRKALDVFKVSTFTSYTELRPVGSTIIMALVRNESPAEPSPETVPEPVATDITPQQMPLLMQLYTSHDYVSPLDPNTRVQSDKRIYAEISGHTLGDIILTIKVIGCIVRSKGSCPVVKDLPFIPEACSPNSCPNSTRLSFSLDQLQELTSTTWDLECTVKLCSSEVGVHLKHLKQCKQEEISKHNLC
;
A
#
# COMPACT_ATOMS: atom_id res chain seq x y z
N MET A 1 60.47 20.54 -27.72
CA MET A 1 59.49 20.79 -26.63
C MET A 1 58.06 20.94 -27.17
N GLU A 2 57.84 21.52 -28.35
CA GLU A 2 56.51 21.75 -28.93
C GLU A 2 55.74 20.48 -29.35
N VAL A 3 56.44 19.43 -29.78
CA VAL A 3 55.79 18.17 -30.25
C VAL A 3 55.15 17.37 -29.12
N HIS A 4 55.61 17.53 -27.88
CA HIS A 4 55.02 16.86 -26.71
C HIS A 4 53.81 17.63 -26.16
N VAL A 5 53.80 18.95 -26.27
CA VAL A 5 52.66 19.79 -25.84
C VAL A 5 51.45 19.57 -26.76
N ALA A 6 51.67 19.40 -28.08
CA ALA A 6 50.60 19.08 -29.03
C ALA A 6 49.98 17.69 -28.79
N ARG A 7 50.77 16.69 -28.36
CA ARG A 7 50.25 15.34 -28.03
C ARG A 7 49.47 15.32 -26.72
N PHE A 8 49.88 16.10 -25.71
CA PHE A 8 49.10 16.25 -24.47
C PHE A 8 47.80 17.03 -24.70
N ALA A 9 47.80 18.05 -25.57
CA ALA A 9 46.58 18.74 -25.98
C ALA A 9 45.62 17.82 -26.74
N LEU A 10 46.12 16.92 -27.60
CA LEU A 10 45.29 15.94 -28.31
C LEU A 10 44.69 14.89 -27.36
N LEU A 11 45.44 14.44 -26.34
CA LEU A 11 44.94 13.53 -25.30
C LEU A 11 43.95 14.21 -24.32
N LEU A 12 44.09 15.51 -24.08
CA LEU A 12 43.12 16.33 -23.34
C LEU A 12 41.85 16.63 -24.15
N CYS A 13 41.93 16.69 -25.48
CA CYS A 13 40.76 16.82 -26.36
C CYS A 13 39.99 15.50 -26.56
N ILE A 14 40.57 14.34 -26.20
CA ILE A 14 39.88 13.03 -26.24
C ILE A 14 39.29 12.66 -24.85
N THR A 15 39.57 13.43 -23.81
CA THR A 15 38.99 13.21 -22.46
C THR A 15 37.78 14.10 -22.15
N VAL A 16 37.31 14.88 -23.12
CA VAL A 16 36.05 15.62 -23.03
C VAL A 16 35.04 15.01 -24.01
N ALA A 17 33.94 14.50 -23.47
CA ALA A 17 32.78 13.91 -24.14
C ALA A 17 32.86 12.42 -24.54
N THR A 18 33.22 11.55 -23.60
CA THR A 18 32.39 10.36 -23.35
C THR A 18 31.50 10.62 -22.14
N SER A 19 30.75 11.72 -22.16
CA SER A 19 29.48 11.74 -21.44
C SER A 19 28.65 10.71 -22.18
N ALA A 20 28.59 9.49 -21.64
CA ALA A 20 27.61 8.51 -22.09
C ALA A 20 26.29 9.28 -22.19
N SER A 21 25.78 9.45 -23.42
CA SER A 21 24.53 10.15 -23.68
C SER A 21 23.46 9.36 -22.93
N SER A 22 23.20 9.74 -21.68
CA SER A 22 22.20 9.12 -20.84
C SER A 22 20.90 9.15 -21.62
N GLN A 23 20.33 7.99 -21.91
CA GLN A 23 19.20 7.90 -22.82
C GLN A 23 18.00 8.57 -22.16
N THR A 24 17.59 9.73 -22.69
CA THR A 24 16.41 10.47 -22.24
C THR A 24 15.33 10.39 -23.31
N CYS A 25 14.08 10.63 -22.92
CA CYS A 25 12.96 10.72 -23.84
C CYS A 25 12.06 11.91 -23.49
N ALA A 26 11.45 12.52 -24.52
CA ALA A 26 10.48 13.59 -24.34
C ALA A 26 9.10 12.98 -24.03
N PRO A 27 8.50 13.26 -22.85
CA PRO A 27 7.20 12.71 -22.50
C PRO A 27 6.11 13.30 -23.39
N LYS A 28 5.19 12.44 -23.85
CA LYS A 28 4.04 12.82 -24.67
C LYS A 28 2.76 12.56 -23.92
N LYS A 29 1.73 13.37 -24.17
CA LYS A 29 0.39 13.13 -23.64
C LYS A 29 -0.10 11.77 -24.11
N VAL A 30 -0.55 10.94 -23.18
CA VAL A 30 -1.16 9.63 -23.45
C VAL A 30 -2.51 9.57 -22.77
N ASN A 31 -3.48 8.93 -23.42
CA ASN A 31 -4.82 8.74 -22.84
C ASN A 31 -4.78 7.70 -21.72
N ASP A 32 -4.00 6.64 -21.93
CA ASP A 32 -3.74 5.60 -20.94
C ASP A 32 -2.24 5.39 -20.80
N ASN A 33 -1.78 5.22 -19.57
CA ASN A 33 -0.40 4.89 -19.29
C ASN A 33 -0.20 3.37 -19.42
N PRO A 34 0.68 2.89 -20.32
CA PRO A 34 0.84 1.45 -20.56
C PRO A 34 1.61 0.74 -19.43
N TRP A 35 2.18 1.48 -18.48
CA TRP A 35 2.92 0.94 -17.34
C TRP A 35 2.17 1.07 -16.01
N PHE A 36 1.32 2.09 -15.82
CA PHE A 36 0.67 2.34 -14.53
C PHE A 36 -0.83 2.60 -14.66
N HIS A 37 -1.64 1.87 -13.90
CA HIS A 37 -3.01 2.25 -13.60
C HIS A 37 -3.02 3.14 -12.36
N VAL A 38 -3.64 4.32 -12.48
CA VAL A 38 -3.83 5.23 -11.33
C VAL A 38 -5.29 5.26 -10.97
N ARG A 39 -5.58 5.09 -9.68
CA ARG A 39 -6.92 5.18 -9.13
C ARG A 39 -6.89 6.14 -7.96
N GLU A 40 -7.87 7.02 -7.91
CA GLU A 40 -8.10 7.85 -6.73
C GLU A 40 -8.64 6.99 -5.59
N MET A 41 -8.12 7.20 -4.38
CA MET A 41 -8.65 6.60 -3.16
C MET A 41 -9.46 7.66 -2.42
N LEU A 42 -10.76 7.45 -2.36
CA LEU A 42 -11.68 8.33 -1.66
C LEU A 42 -12.14 7.67 -0.37
N ILE A 43 -12.74 8.48 0.50
CA ILE A 43 -13.28 8.01 1.77
C ILE A 43 -14.37 6.96 1.51
N GLY A 44 -14.27 5.84 2.21
CA GLY A 44 -15.18 4.72 2.09
C GLY A 44 -15.01 3.70 3.20
N CYS A 45 -15.93 2.75 3.23
CA CYS A 45 -15.82 1.51 3.96
C CYS A 45 -16.77 0.46 3.34
N TRP A 46 -16.51 -0.83 3.59
CA TRP A 46 -17.53 -1.86 3.44
C TRP A 46 -17.38 -2.96 4.49
N THR A 47 -18.50 -3.59 4.80
CA THR A 47 -18.64 -4.67 5.79
C THR A 47 -19.51 -5.79 5.21
N SER A 48 -19.64 -6.89 5.94
CA SER A 48 -20.59 -7.97 5.62
C SER A 48 -21.96 -7.76 6.30
N PHE A 49 -22.29 -6.53 6.71
CA PHE A 49 -23.53 -6.23 7.40
C PHE A 49 -24.74 -6.40 6.47
N VAL A 50 -25.78 -7.02 6.99
CA VAL A 50 -27.14 -7.04 6.45
C VAL A 50 -28.12 -6.85 7.61
N THR A 51 -29.29 -6.29 7.33
CA THR A 51 -30.37 -6.16 8.32
C THR A 51 -31.01 -7.52 8.63
N GLU A 52 -31.89 -7.57 9.64
CA GLU A 52 -32.62 -8.80 10.00
C GLU A 52 -33.49 -9.34 8.84
N ASP A 53 -34.00 -8.47 7.98
CA ASP A 53 -34.73 -8.80 6.76
C ASP A 53 -33.82 -9.10 5.55
N ASN A 54 -32.51 -9.25 5.79
CA ASN A 54 -31.50 -9.58 4.77
C ASN A 54 -31.34 -8.49 3.70
N THR A 55 -31.53 -7.23 4.09
CA THR A 55 -31.41 -6.04 3.24
C THR A 55 -30.04 -5.40 3.45
N GLU A 56 -29.36 -5.04 2.37
CA GLU A 56 -28.07 -4.34 2.41
C GLU A 56 -28.27 -2.83 2.61
N VAL A 57 -27.33 -2.14 3.26
CA VAL A 57 -27.38 -0.69 3.48
C VAL A 57 -26.16 -0.04 2.83
N HIS A 58 -26.38 0.69 1.74
CA HIS A 58 -25.34 1.34 0.98
C HIS A 58 -25.50 2.86 1.00
N ILE A 59 -24.42 3.58 1.31
CA ILE A 59 -24.34 5.03 1.25
C ILE A 59 -23.46 5.40 0.07
N LEU A 60 -23.98 6.23 -0.83
CA LEU A 60 -23.26 6.77 -1.98
C LEU A 60 -23.16 8.29 -1.85
N ASN A 61 -21.93 8.77 -1.61
CA ASN A 61 -21.61 10.19 -1.47
C ASN A 61 -21.01 10.73 -2.77
N LEU A 62 -21.78 11.57 -3.47
CA LEU A 62 -21.42 12.15 -4.77
C LEU A 62 -20.76 13.50 -4.55
N ALA A 63 -19.42 13.54 -4.46
CA ALA A 63 -18.71 14.69 -3.93
C ALA A 63 -18.48 15.83 -4.95
N ALA A 64 -18.18 15.49 -6.21
CA ALA A 64 -17.92 16.46 -7.28
C ALA A 64 -18.23 15.82 -8.63
N MET A 65 -19.04 16.49 -9.45
CA MET A 65 -19.55 15.95 -10.71
C MET A 65 -19.44 17.01 -11.81
N ASP A 66 -18.54 16.79 -12.77
CA ASP A 66 -18.41 17.62 -13.97
C ASP A 66 -19.71 17.56 -14.80
N GLU A 67 -20.20 16.34 -15.03
CA GLU A 67 -21.50 16.09 -15.62
C GLU A 67 -22.56 16.00 -14.51
N LYS A 68 -23.64 16.78 -14.62
CA LYS A 68 -24.72 16.76 -13.63
C LYS A 68 -25.66 15.56 -13.76
N ILE A 69 -25.35 14.60 -14.63
CA ILE A 69 -26.19 13.43 -14.90
C ILE A 69 -25.40 12.16 -14.59
N PHE A 70 -26.03 11.21 -13.93
CA PHE A 70 -25.49 9.85 -13.72
C PHE A 70 -26.61 8.81 -13.77
N SER A 71 -26.26 7.54 -13.94
CA SER A 71 -27.22 6.44 -13.94
C SER A 71 -27.02 5.48 -12.77
N LEU A 72 -28.14 4.96 -12.26
CA LEU A 72 -28.21 3.85 -11.31
C LEU A 72 -28.83 2.65 -12.04
N ASN A 73 -28.12 1.53 -12.08
CA ASN A 73 -28.62 0.29 -12.67
C ASN A 73 -28.58 -0.87 -11.66
N PHE A 74 -29.69 -1.04 -10.95
CA PHE A 74 -29.88 -1.98 -9.85
C PHE A 74 -31.02 -2.96 -10.12
N THR A 75 -31.26 -3.32 -11.38
CA THR A 75 -32.28 -4.32 -11.75
C THR A 75 -31.98 -5.71 -11.18
N ASN A 76 -30.70 -6.08 -11.12
CA ASN A 76 -30.22 -7.36 -10.57
C ASN A 76 -29.74 -7.23 -9.11
N ALA A 77 -30.08 -6.14 -8.43
CA ALA A 77 -29.64 -5.92 -7.06
C ALA A 77 -30.37 -6.84 -6.08
N LYS A 78 -29.67 -7.23 -5.01
CA LYS A 78 -30.32 -7.78 -3.82
C LYS A 78 -31.14 -6.70 -3.10
N PRO A 79 -32.06 -7.08 -2.20
CA PRO A 79 -32.78 -6.11 -1.38
C PRO A 79 -31.80 -5.13 -0.73
N MET A 80 -32.01 -3.83 -0.93
CA MET A 80 -31.10 -2.82 -0.39
C MET A 80 -31.77 -1.48 -0.08
N ASN A 81 -31.25 -0.83 0.95
CA ASN A 81 -31.46 0.56 1.27
C ASN A 81 -30.27 1.38 0.75
N LEU A 82 -30.51 2.15 -0.31
CA LEU A 82 -29.52 3.03 -0.94
C LEU A 82 -29.73 4.47 -0.49
N ILE A 83 -28.77 5.04 0.23
CA ILE A 83 -28.77 6.43 0.67
C ILE A 83 -27.90 7.23 -0.30
N LEU A 84 -28.47 8.27 -0.91
CA LEU A 84 -27.76 9.12 -1.86
C LEU A 84 -27.55 10.52 -1.30
N THR A 85 -26.30 11.00 -1.34
CA THR A 85 -25.94 12.35 -0.90
C THR A 85 -25.13 13.07 -1.96
N SER A 86 -25.35 14.38 -2.08
CA SER A 86 -24.62 15.26 -2.98
C SER A 86 -24.70 16.69 -2.45
N PRO A 87 -23.61 17.47 -2.47
CA PRO A 87 -23.66 18.91 -2.22
C PRO A 87 -24.18 19.70 -3.44
N GLU A 88 -24.23 19.07 -4.62
CA GLU A 88 -24.61 19.68 -5.88
C GLU A 88 -25.97 19.20 -6.38
N THR A 89 -26.62 20.01 -7.23
CA THR A 89 -27.80 19.59 -7.99
C THR A 89 -27.41 18.57 -9.05
N LEU A 90 -27.97 17.36 -8.94
CA LEU A 90 -27.70 16.24 -9.84
C LEU A 90 -29.00 15.62 -10.35
N TYR A 91 -28.90 15.00 -11.51
CA TYR A 91 -29.98 14.30 -12.17
C TYR A 91 -29.60 12.82 -12.32
N CYS A 92 -30.47 11.95 -11.82
CA CYS A 92 -30.21 10.52 -11.78
C CYS A 92 -31.18 9.77 -12.70
N LEU A 93 -30.64 9.01 -13.65
CA LEU A 93 -31.40 8.04 -14.43
C LEU A 93 -31.48 6.73 -13.64
N CYS A 94 -32.64 6.46 -13.04
CA CYS A 94 -32.87 5.29 -12.19
C CYS A 94 -33.44 4.13 -12.99
N ASN A 95 -32.74 3.00 -12.96
CA ASN A 95 -33.25 1.70 -13.37
C ASN A 95 -33.06 0.71 -12.22
N ILE A 96 -34.07 0.53 -11.39
CA ILE A 96 -34.01 -0.25 -10.14
C ILE A 96 -35.11 -1.31 -10.12
N ASN A 97 -34.93 -2.39 -9.36
CA ASN A 97 -36.00 -3.36 -9.09
C ASN A 97 -36.85 -2.93 -7.87
N ALA A 98 -37.88 -3.72 -7.57
CA ALA A 98 -38.85 -3.44 -6.50
C ALA A 98 -38.27 -3.55 -5.07
N ASP A 99 -37.11 -4.18 -4.90
CA ASP A 99 -36.49 -4.42 -3.59
C ASP A 99 -35.39 -3.39 -3.25
N VAL A 100 -35.19 -2.39 -4.12
CA VAL A 100 -34.27 -1.27 -3.89
C VAL A 100 -35.04 -0.07 -3.37
N ASN A 101 -34.74 0.34 -2.14
CA ASN A 101 -35.28 1.54 -1.49
C ASN A 101 -34.25 2.67 -1.55
N ILE A 102 -34.63 3.83 -2.11
CA ILE A 102 -33.76 5.00 -2.22
C ILE A 102 -34.12 6.02 -1.14
N TYR A 103 -33.13 6.45 -0.37
CA TYR A 103 -33.24 7.48 0.64
C TYR A 103 -32.54 8.77 0.21
N LEU A 104 -33.27 9.88 0.25
CA LEU A 104 -32.79 11.23 -0.04
C LEU A 104 -33.05 12.16 1.13
N SER A 105 -32.15 13.11 1.36
CA SER A 105 -32.39 14.19 2.31
C SER A 105 -33.58 15.04 1.85
N ASN A 106 -34.38 15.60 2.75
CA ASN A 106 -35.45 16.52 2.35
C ASN A 106 -34.89 17.75 1.60
N SER A 107 -33.68 18.18 1.98
CA SER A 107 -32.94 19.26 1.32
C SER A 107 -32.12 18.81 0.11
N SER A 108 -32.22 17.54 -0.31
CA SER A 108 -31.44 17.02 -1.43
C SER A 108 -31.86 17.68 -2.75
N ALA A 109 -30.86 18.12 -3.51
CA ALA A 109 -31.03 18.64 -4.87
C ALA A 109 -30.91 17.54 -5.94
N ILE A 110 -30.89 16.25 -5.55
CA ILE A 110 -30.86 15.12 -6.47
C ILE A 110 -32.28 14.87 -7.00
N THR A 111 -32.44 14.92 -8.33
CA THR A 111 -33.69 14.61 -9.01
C THR A 111 -33.61 13.25 -9.68
N LEU A 112 -34.57 12.36 -9.40
CA LEU A 112 -34.63 11.01 -9.96
C LEU A 112 -35.57 10.96 -11.17
N TYR A 113 -35.12 10.35 -12.28
CA TYR A 113 -35.89 10.10 -13.49
C TYR A 113 -35.95 8.61 -13.81
N GLY A 114 -37.02 8.15 -14.47
CA GLY A 114 -37.13 6.78 -14.98
C GLY A 114 -37.44 5.70 -13.92
N ASN A 115 -37.60 6.08 -12.65
CA ASN A 115 -37.95 5.13 -11.60
C ASN A 115 -39.41 4.66 -11.73
N GLN A 116 -39.63 3.40 -12.12
CA GLN A 116 -40.96 2.77 -12.18
C GLN A 116 -41.54 2.45 -10.78
N HIS A 117 -40.70 2.48 -9.74
CA HIS A 117 -41.04 2.15 -8.35
C HIS A 117 -41.03 3.40 -7.47
N HIS A 118 -41.92 4.36 -7.74
CA HIS A 118 -41.98 5.64 -7.01
C HIS A 118 -42.18 5.48 -5.48
N ASN A 119 -42.85 4.41 -5.05
CA ASN A 119 -43.09 4.13 -3.62
C ASN A 119 -41.82 3.76 -2.84
N ASN A 120 -40.75 3.42 -3.55
CA ASN A 120 -39.46 3.04 -2.96
C ASN A 120 -38.54 4.24 -2.74
N VAL A 121 -39.01 5.47 -2.98
CA VAL A 121 -38.25 6.69 -2.75
C VAL A 121 -38.71 7.35 -1.46
N HIS A 122 -37.81 7.45 -0.51
CA HIS A 122 -38.06 8.00 0.81
C HIS A 122 -37.29 9.30 1.00
N LYS A 123 -38.02 10.39 1.28
CA LYS A 123 -37.43 11.67 1.69
C LYS A 123 -37.47 11.80 3.20
N GLN A 124 -36.32 12.04 3.82
CA GLN A 124 -36.21 12.27 5.26
C GLN A 124 -34.93 13.03 5.57
N ASP A 125 -34.90 13.76 6.67
CA ASP A 125 -33.68 14.46 7.08
C ASP A 125 -32.65 13.50 7.68
N PHE A 126 -31.39 13.69 7.27
CA PHE A 126 -30.23 13.02 7.82
C PHE A 126 -28.98 13.91 7.68
N PRO A 127 -27.93 13.67 8.48
CA PRO A 127 -26.69 14.46 8.44
C PRO A 127 -25.99 14.38 7.08
N THR A 128 -25.32 15.46 6.69
CA THR A 128 -24.51 15.51 5.45
C THR A 128 -23.04 15.21 5.70
N GLN A 129 -22.58 15.27 6.95
CA GLN A 129 -21.21 14.91 7.30
C GLN A 129 -21.05 13.38 7.29
N ASP A 130 -20.02 12.89 6.61
CA ASP A 130 -19.79 11.47 6.33
C ASP A 130 -19.86 10.58 7.59
N GLU A 131 -19.14 10.90 8.67
CA GLU A 131 -19.17 10.08 9.90
C GLU A 131 -20.54 10.11 10.59
N GLU A 132 -21.21 11.26 10.58
CA GLU A 132 -22.53 11.40 11.19
C GLU A 132 -23.59 10.67 10.38
N LEU A 133 -23.47 10.65 9.06
CA LEU A 133 -24.34 9.91 8.16
C LEU A 133 -24.21 8.40 8.38
N VAL A 134 -22.99 7.89 8.56
CA VAL A 134 -22.77 6.48 8.92
C VAL A 134 -23.41 6.16 10.26
N ARG A 135 -23.24 7.01 11.30
CA ARG A 135 -23.87 6.81 12.61
C ARG A 135 -25.40 6.84 12.52
N TRP A 136 -25.96 7.75 11.75
CA TRP A 136 -27.39 7.84 11.53
C TRP A 136 -27.93 6.58 10.85
N ALA A 137 -27.23 6.06 9.83
CA ALA A 137 -27.64 4.84 9.14
C ALA A 137 -27.54 3.62 10.07
N GLN A 138 -26.51 3.55 10.92
CA GLN A 138 -26.40 2.53 11.97
C GLN A 138 -27.56 2.60 12.96
N GLN A 139 -27.98 3.80 13.39
CA GLN A 139 -29.12 3.97 14.29
C GLN A 139 -30.44 3.57 13.64
N LYS A 140 -30.61 3.85 12.35
CA LYS A 140 -31.86 3.60 11.61
C LYS A 140 -32.01 2.14 11.16
N PHE A 141 -30.93 1.54 10.66
CA PHE A 141 -30.95 0.22 10.02
C PHE A 141 -30.16 -0.85 10.79
N GLY A 142 -29.50 -0.49 11.89
CA GLY A 142 -28.64 -1.39 12.67
C GLY A 142 -27.18 -1.46 12.18
N GLY A 143 -26.90 -1.03 10.95
CA GLY A 143 -25.55 -1.09 10.37
C GLY A 143 -25.45 -0.53 8.95
N VAL A 144 -24.24 -0.62 8.39
CA VAL A 144 -23.91 -0.15 7.03
C VAL A 144 -23.07 -1.19 6.31
N THR A 145 -23.59 -1.68 5.18
CA THR A 145 -22.89 -2.61 4.28
C THR A 145 -21.77 -1.90 3.53
N SER A 146 -22.01 -0.69 3.01
CA SER A 146 -20.91 0.11 2.44
C SER A 146 -21.15 1.61 2.46
N PHE A 147 -20.09 2.38 2.63
CA PHE A 147 -20.03 3.80 2.32
C PHE A 147 -19.07 4.01 1.16
N THR A 148 -19.49 4.73 0.12
CA THR A 148 -18.66 4.98 -1.07
C THR A 148 -18.74 6.45 -1.45
N THR A 149 -17.61 7.15 -1.36
CA THR A 149 -17.47 8.46 -2.00
C THR A 149 -17.02 8.30 -3.45
N VAL A 150 -17.70 8.97 -4.38
CA VAL A 150 -17.39 8.94 -5.82
C VAL A 150 -17.38 10.35 -6.39
N ARG A 151 -16.44 10.60 -7.31
CA ARG A 151 -16.38 11.79 -8.16
C ARG A 151 -16.61 11.40 -9.61
N ASN A 152 -17.25 12.29 -10.38
CA ASN A 152 -17.57 12.11 -11.79
C ASN A 152 -18.18 10.74 -12.11
N LEU A 153 -19.16 10.33 -11.31
CA LEU A 153 -19.89 9.09 -11.54
C LEU A 153 -20.67 9.19 -12.85
N SER A 154 -20.42 8.26 -13.78
CA SER A 154 -21.23 8.12 -15.00
C SER A 154 -22.35 7.11 -14.78
N ASN A 155 -22.00 5.95 -14.23
CA ASN A 155 -22.91 4.83 -14.02
C ASN A 155 -22.44 4.00 -12.82
N ILE A 156 -23.38 3.58 -11.99
CA ILE A 156 -23.14 2.56 -10.96
C ILE A 156 -24.17 1.45 -11.10
N SER A 157 -23.69 0.21 -11.00
CA SER A 157 -24.55 -0.97 -11.09
C SER A 157 -24.20 -2.04 -10.05
N SER A 158 -25.18 -2.84 -9.67
CA SER A 158 -24.96 -4.03 -8.83
C SER A 158 -24.60 -5.24 -9.70
N LYS A 159 -23.73 -6.10 -9.17
CA LYS A 159 -23.42 -7.40 -9.79
C LYS A 159 -24.30 -8.55 -9.25
N GLY A 160 -25.26 -8.27 -8.37
CA GLY A 160 -26.13 -9.28 -7.74
C GLY A 160 -25.42 -10.17 -6.71
N ILE A 161 -24.19 -9.81 -6.32
CA ILE A 161 -23.38 -10.52 -5.32
C ILE A 161 -23.51 -9.78 -3.98
N ALA A 162 -23.49 -10.51 -2.85
CA ALA A 162 -23.53 -9.88 -1.53
C ALA A 162 -22.28 -9.02 -1.27
N GLY A 163 -22.48 -7.89 -0.60
CA GLY A 163 -21.41 -7.07 -0.05
C GLY A 163 -20.75 -7.78 1.12
N THR A 164 -19.76 -8.63 0.84
CA THR A 164 -18.96 -9.33 1.86
C THR A 164 -17.58 -8.72 1.98
N THR A 165 -17.09 -8.50 3.19
CA THR A 165 -15.68 -8.16 3.44
C THR A 165 -14.94 -9.36 4.02
N ASN A 166 -13.65 -9.49 3.69
CA ASN A 166 -12.76 -10.49 4.31
C ASN A 166 -12.29 -10.04 5.71
N THR A 167 -12.66 -8.84 6.15
CA THR A 167 -12.31 -8.32 7.47
C THR A 167 -13.37 -8.71 8.50
N SER A 168 -12.96 -9.17 9.68
CA SER A 168 -13.90 -9.51 10.77
C SER A 168 -14.63 -8.31 11.39
N SER A 169 -14.42 -7.09 10.84
CA SER A 169 -15.06 -5.88 11.34
C SER A 169 -16.49 -5.78 10.80
N HIS A 170 -17.46 -5.85 11.72
CA HIS A 170 -18.86 -5.55 11.43
C HIS A 170 -19.16 -4.05 11.38
N HIS A 171 -18.19 -3.19 11.72
CA HIS A 171 -18.35 -1.73 11.73
C HIS A 171 -17.73 -1.08 10.50
N CYS A 172 -18.52 -0.23 9.84
CA CYS A 172 -18.08 0.58 8.71
C CYS A 172 -17.28 1.78 9.24
N VAL A 173 -15.95 1.67 9.27
CA VAL A 173 -15.04 2.73 9.70
C VAL A 173 -14.46 3.40 8.46
N LEU A 174 -14.78 4.68 8.28
CA LEU A 174 -14.38 5.47 7.11
C LEU A 174 -12.85 5.60 7.02
N LYS A 175 -12.32 5.25 5.86
CA LYS A 175 -10.90 5.35 5.50
C LYS A 175 -10.77 5.59 4.00
N ASN A 176 -9.59 6.01 3.53
CA ASN A 176 -9.34 6.04 2.09
C ASN A 176 -9.24 4.60 1.57
N GLU A 177 -10.05 4.26 0.58
CA GLU A 177 -10.08 2.94 -0.04
C GLU A 177 -10.21 3.03 -1.57
N ASP A 178 -9.81 1.97 -2.27
CA ASP A 178 -10.10 1.82 -3.69
C ASP A 178 -11.51 1.26 -3.84
N ALA A 179 -12.46 2.09 -4.26
CA ALA A 179 -13.84 1.70 -4.45
C ALA A 179 -14.03 0.55 -5.47
N SER A 180 -13.03 0.29 -6.33
CA SER A 180 -13.08 -0.83 -7.27
C SER A 180 -12.84 -2.21 -6.62
N GLU A 181 -12.35 -2.24 -5.38
CA GLU A 181 -12.24 -3.47 -4.58
C GLU A 181 -13.60 -4.00 -4.11
N LYS A 182 -14.66 -3.17 -4.15
CA LYS A 182 -16.05 -3.58 -3.85
C LYS A 182 -16.59 -4.46 -4.97
N HIS A 183 -16.32 -5.76 -4.87
CA HIS A 183 -16.66 -6.77 -5.89
C HIS A 183 -18.16 -6.82 -6.24
N PHE A 184 -19.04 -6.42 -5.31
CA PHE A 184 -20.50 -6.40 -5.46
C PHE A 184 -21.05 -5.22 -6.28
N MET A 185 -20.24 -4.18 -6.53
CA MET A 185 -20.62 -3.02 -7.34
C MET A 185 -19.70 -2.87 -8.55
N LYS A 186 -20.22 -2.26 -9.61
CA LYS A 186 -19.44 -1.76 -10.74
C LYS A 186 -19.64 -0.26 -10.81
N ILE A 187 -18.54 0.49 -10.63
CA ILE A 187 -18.53 1.94 -10.58
C ILE A 187 -17.79 2.44 -11.83
N GLU A 188 -18.51 3.11 -12.71
CA GLU A 188 -18.00 3.72 -13.93
C GLU A 188 -17.95 5.23 -13.75
N ARG A 189 -16.79 5.81 -14.01
CA ARG A 189 -16.56 7.25 -13.88
C ARG A 189 -16.32 7.85 -15.25
N THR A 190 -16.86 9.03 -15.49
CA THR A 190 -16.49 9.83 -16.65
C THR A 190 -15.02 10.21 -16.46
N SER A 191 -14.16 9.71 -17.35
CA SER A 191 -12.70 9.84 -17.19
C SER A 191 -12.32 11.32 -17.08
N LEU A 192 -11.96 11.75 -15.88
CA LEU A 192 -10.96 12.81 -15.74
C LEU A 192 -9.70 12.18 -16.30
N ALA A 193 -9.39 12.46 -17.56
CA ALA A 193 -8.09 12.16 -18.12
C ALA A 193 -7.07 12.82 -17.18
N SER A 194 -6.55 12.05 -16.21
CA SER A 194 -5.39 12.46 -15.45
C SER A 194 -4.34 12.65 -16.52
N PRO A 195 -3.85 13.89 -16.75
CA PRO A 195 -3.02 14.14 -17.91
C PRO A 195 -1.69 13.44 -17.66
N PHE A 196 -1.60 12.19 -18.11
CA PHE A 196 -0.37 11.45 -18.16
C PHE A 196 0.43 12.03 -19.29
N THR A 197 1.66 12.40 -18.97
CA THR A 197 2.67 12.39 -20.01
C THR A 197 3.63 11.27 -19.71
N SER A 198 3.97 10.51 -20.74
CA SER A 198 4.83 9.34 -20.58
C SER A 198 5.75 9.19 -21.77
N CYS A 199 6.85 8.50 -21.54
CA CYS A 199 7.69 8.00 -22.62
C CYS A 199 8.52 6.81 -22.13
N SER A 200 8.98 6.02 -23.08
CA SER A 200 10.00 5.00 -22.88
C SER A 200 11.14 5.25 -23.87
N PRO A 201 12.39 4.94 -23.51
CA PRO A 201 13.48 4.98 -24.47
C PRO A 201 13.24 3.95 -25.59
N GLN A 202 13.77 4.24 -26.79
CA GLN A 202 13.57 3.41 -27.97
C GLN A 202 14.37 2.10 -27.97
N GLN A 203 15.37 1.95 -27.10
CA GLN A 203 16.17 0.72 -27.01
C GLN A 203 15.57 -0.23 -25.98
N GLN A 204 15.39 -1.48 -26.38
CA GLN A 204 14.93 -2.55 -25.49
C GLN A 204 16.00 -2.82 -24.44
N ILE A 205 15.58 -2.88 -23.18
CA ILE A 205 16.42 -3.27 -22.05
C ILE A 205 16.95 -4.68 -22.34
N PRO A 206 18.26 -4.93 -22.21
CA PRO A 206 18.82 -6.27 -22.33
C PRO A 206 18.09 -7.25 -21.40
N SER A 207 17.76 -8.43 -21.92
CA SER A 207 17.10 -9.48 -21.14
C SER A 207 17.94 -9.78 -19.88
N GLY A 208 17.36 -9.54 -18.70
CA GLY A 208 18.00 -9.81 -17.40
C GLY A 208 18.40 -8.57 -16.58
N GLU A 209 18.24 -7.35 -17.08
CA GLU A 209 18.40 -6.14 -16.25
C GLU A 209 17.09 -5.75 -15.55
N ALA A 210 17.20 -5.37 -14.27
CA ALA A 210 16.06 -4.93 -13.46
C ALA A 210 15.43 -3.65 -14.02
N GLU A 211 14.11 -3.67 -14.20
CA GLU A 211 13.34 -2.56 -14.76
C GLU A 211 13.44 -1.31 -13.87
N LEU A 212 13.65 -0.14 -14.48
CA LEU A 212 13.65 1.16 -13.80
C LEU A 212 12.47 1.99 -14.25
N HIS A 213 11.52 2.24 -13.36
CA HIS A 213 10.39 3.13 -13.60
C HIS A 213 10.58 4.47 -12.90
N ILE A 214 10.34 5.56 -13.62
CA ILE A 214 10.47 6.92 -13.12
C ILE A 214 9.06 7.51 -13.03
N ILE A 215 8.65 7.87 -11.81
CA ILE A 215 7.37 8.51 -11.53
C ILE A 215 7.65 9.94 -11.06
N ASN A 216 7.12 10.91 -11.80
CA ASN A 216 7.27 12.33 -11.53
C ASN A 216 5.90 12.97 -11.25
N ILE A 217 5.80 13.70 -10.16
CA ILE A 217 4.73 14.67 -9.89
C ILE A 217 5.39 16.06 -9.88
N PRO A 218 5.02 16.97 -10.79
CA PRO A 218 5.68 18.27 -10.94
C PRO A 218 5.38 19.19 -9.74
N GLU A 219 6.24 20.19 -9.46
CA GLU A 219 6.07 21.09 -8.31
C GLU A 219 4.76 21.88 -8.34
N ASN A 220 4.24 22.16 -9.53
CA ASN A 220 2.97 22.86 -9.70
C ASN A 220 1.72 21.97 -9.55
N ALA A 221 1.88 20.70 -9.18
CA ALA A 221 0.78 19.81 -8.82
C ALA A 221 0.49 19.85 -7.31
N SER A 222 -0.67 19.32 -6.91
CA SER A 222 -1.04 19.24 -5.49
C SER A 222 -0.21 18.18 -4.76
N THR A 223 0.17 18.47 -3.52
CA THR A 223 0.77 17.47 -2.62
C THR A 223 -0.25 16.37 -2.32
N CYS A 224 0.19 15.11 -2.39
CA CYS A 224 -0.69 13.97 -2.19
C CYS A 224 0.03 12.79 -1.53
N ASN A 225 -0.76 11.83 -1.05
CA ASN A 225 -0.31 10.53 -0.61
C ASN A 225 -0.44 9.54 -1.77
N VAL A 226 0.66 8.91 -2.16
CA VAL A 226 0.70 8.01 -3.31
C VAL A 226 1.03 6.60 -2.84
N SER A 227 0.05 5.71 -2.87
CA SER A 227 0.24 4.29 -2.61
C SER A 227 0.74 3.59 -3.87
N LEU A 228 1.83 2.84 -3.78
CA LEU A 228 2.43 2.13 -4.89
C LEU A 228 2.33 0.63 -4.67
N ARG A 229 1.71 -0.05 -5.63
CA ARG A 229 1.57 -1.50 -5.68
C ARG A 229 2.31 -2.06 -6.90
N MET A 230 3.37 -2.80 -6.61
CA MET A 230 4.24 -3.51 -7.56
C MET A 230 4.25 -5.00 -7.18
N ASP A 231 3.83 -5.88 -8.09
CA ASP A 231 3.72 -7.32 -7.79
C ASP A 231 4.96 -8.13 -8.21
N THR A 232 6.07 -7.47 -8.55
CA THR A 232 7.28 -8.08 -9.11
C THR A 232 8.51 -7.92 -8.21
N LYS A 233 9.41 -8.91 -8.29
CA LYS A 233 10.52 -9.09 -7.34
C LYS A 233 11.79 -8.29 -7.65
N GLU A 234 11.89 -7.66 -8.82
CA GLU A 234 13.13 -7.01 -9.27
C GLU A 234 12.88 -5.70 -10.03
N ILE A 235 12.11 -4.78 -9.43
CA ILE A 235 11.87 -3.45 -9.98
C ILE A 235 12.59 -2.37 -9.17
N ARG A 236 13.12 -1.38 -9.88
CA ARG A 236 13.64 -0.12 -9.36
C ARG A 236 12.65 0.99 -9.66
N VAL A 237 12.36 1.83 -8.67
CA VAL A 237 11.42 2.94 -8.84
C VAL A 237 12.03 4.25 -8.35
N PHE A 238 12.09 5.24 -9.24
CA PHE A 238 12.48 6.60 -8.91
C PHE A 238 11.23 7.46 -8.70
N LEU A 239 11.11 8.08 -7.52
CA LEU A 239 9.90 8.72 -7.02
C LEU A 239 10.12 10.19 -6.73
N ARG A 240 9.74 11.05 -7.67
CA ARG A 240 9.87 12.49 -7.52
C ARG A 240 8.50 13.14 -7.38
N GLY A 241 8.32 13.98 -6.37
CA GLY A 241 7.10 14.76 -6.17
C GLY A 241 7.36 16.10 -5.47
N PRO A 242 6.36 17.00 -5.41
CA PRO A 242 6.46 18.25 -4.67
C PRO A 242 6.71 17.99 -3.18
N GLN A 243 7.35 18.96 -2.51
CA GLN A 243 7.63 18.86 -1.08
C GLN A 243 6.35 18.61 -0.28
N GLY A 244 6.34 17.56 0.53
CA GLY A 244 5.18 17.15 1.34
C GLY A 244 4.37 16.00 0.73
N THR A 245 4.69 15.57 -0.49
CA THR A 245 4.20 14.31 -1.05
C THR A 245 4.70 13.14 -0.19
N THR A 246 3.83 12.21 0.20
CA THR A 246 4.25 10.98 0.90
C THR A 246 4.05 9.79 -0.01
N TRP A 247 5.12 9.01 -0.22
CA TRP A 247 5.05 7.76 -0.97
C TRP A 247 4.79 6.60 -0.03
N ILE A 248 3.84 5.73 -0.33
CA ILE A 248 3.47 4.58 0.49
C ILE A 248 3.76 3.32 -0.32
N ILE A 249 4.78 2.55 0.04
CA ILE A 249 5.14 1.34 -0.71
C ILE A 249 4.44 0.14 -0.07
N LEU A 250 3.55 -0.49 -0.84
CA LEU A 250 2.81 -1.68 -0.40
C LEU A 250 3.52 -2.99 -0.79
N SER A 251 4.64 -2.89 -1.51
CA SER A 251 5.38 -4.02 -2.09
C SER A 251 6.65 -4.36 -1.33
N GLN A 252 6.93 -5.66 -1.18
CA GLN A 252 8.01 -6.16 -0.33
C GLN A 252 9.39 -6.23 -1.02
N HIS A 253 9.49 -6.14 -2.34
CA HIS A 253 10.71 -6.49 -3.10
C HIS A 253 11.13 -5.44 -4.15
N THR A 254 10.91 -4.16 -3.86
CA THR A 254 11.20 -3.05 -4.79
C THR A 254 12.32 -2.18 -4.26
N ARG A 255 13.29 -1.84 -5.13
CA ARG A 255 14.31 -0.82 -4.81
C ARG A 255 13.76 0.54 -5.16
N PHE A 256 13.91 1.53 -4.28
CA PHE A 256 13.35 2.84 -4.52
C PHE A 256 14.30 3.97 -4.15
N GLY A 257 14.15 5.09 -4.83
CA GLY A 257 14.74 6.36 -4.44
C GLY A 257 13.65 7.42 -4.48
N SER A 258 13.64 8.34 -3.51
CA SER A 258 12.71 9.47 -3.51
C SER A 258 13.33 10.77 -3.03
N ASN A 259 12.81 11.89 -3.53
CA ASN A 259 13.06 13.23 -2.98
C ASN A 259 12.15 13.59 -1.79
N ASN A 260 11.24 12.71 -1.40
CA ASN A 260 10.35 12.88 -0.26
C ASN A 260 10.40 11.63 0.65
N ASP A 261 9.70 11.72 1.77
CA ASP A 261 9.56 10.59 2.70
C ASP A 261 8.78 9.44 2.08
N ILE A 262 9.26 8.22 2.37
CA ILE A 262 8.61 6.98 1.97
C ILE A 262 8.12 6.27 3.23
N LEU A 263 6.83 5.97 3.28
CA LEU A 263 6.20 5.15 4.30
C LEU A 263 6.18 3.69 3.84
N LEU A 264 6.63 2.79 4.72
CA LEU A 264 6.54 1.35 4.57
C LEU A 264 5.54 0.82 5.61
N PRO A 265 4.24 0.67 5.28
CA PRO A 265 3.22 0.30 6.26
C PRO A 265 3.50 -1.02 6.95
N ALA A 266 4.01 -2.01 6.20
CA ALA A 266 4.36 -3.33 6.74
C ALA A 266 5.42 -3.27 7.86
N LEU A 267 6.26 -2.22 7.89
CA LEU A 267 7.29 -2.03 8.90
C LEU A 267 6.99 -0.85 9.84
N ALA A 268 5.84 -0.18 9.67
CA ALA A 268 5.53 1.10 10.28
C ALA A 268 6.69 2.13 10.22
N HIS A 269 7.53 2.05 9.18
CA HIS A 269 8.79 2.77 9.07
C HIS A 269 8.71 3.88 8.02
N ARG A 270 9.41 4.99 8.29
CA ARG A 270 9.54 6.11 7.35
C ARG A 270 11.00 6.23 6.91
N VAL A 271 11.24 6.08 5.62
CA VAL A 271 12.53 6.24 4.97
C VAL A 271 12.66 7.70 4.54
N PRO A 272 13.73 8.42 4.93
CA PRO A 272 13.94 9.81 4.55
C PRO A 272 14.29 9.93 3.05
N PRO A 273 14.24 11.14 2.48
CA PRO A 273 14.63 11.39 1.09
C PRO A 273 16.06 10.90 0.80
N SER A 274 16.24 10.20 -0.31
CA SER A 274 17.55 9.68 -0.74
C SER A 274 18.29 10.59 -1.74
N TYR A 275 17.61 11.60 -2.29
CA TYR A 275 18.21 12.58 -3.17
C TYR A 275 17.43 13.90 -3.17
N THR A 276 18.01 14.94 -3.78
CA THR A 276 17.35 16.22 -4.04
C THR A 276 17.29 16.49 -5.55
N VAL A 277 16.12 16.91 -6.05
CA VAL A 277 15.91 17.40 -7.42
C VAL A 277 15.00 18.61 -7.36
N ASN A 278 15.47 19.73 -7.89
CA ASN A 278 14.76 21.00 -7.90
C ASN A 278 14.33 21.43 -9.32
N SER A 279 14.16 20.47 -10.23
CA SER A 279 13.78 20.71 -11.63
C SER A 279 12.56 19.88 -11.98
N ASP A 280 11.57 20.53 -12.60
CA ASP A 280 10.43 19.88 -13.25
C ASP A 280 10.77 19.40 -14.67
N ASN A 281 11.96 19.72 -15.19
CA ASN A 281 12.35 19.30 -16.53
C ASN A 281 12.51 17.76 -16.57
N ALA A 282 11.75 17.11 -17.45
CA ALA A 282 11.75 15.66 -17.59
C ALA A 282 13.15 15.08 -17.85
N GLU A 283 13.98 15.78 -18.62
CA GLU A 283 15.34 15.34 -18.94
C GLU A 283 16.23 15.33 -17.68
N ASP A 284 16.15 16.36 -16.85
CA ASP A 284 16.91 16.45 -15.60
C ASP A 284 16.50 15.36 -14.61
N VAL A 285 15.18 15.13 -14.48
CA VAL A 285 14.62 14.07 -13.63
C VAL A 285 15.10 12.70 -14.10
N GLN A 286 15.05 12.44 -15.41
CA GLN A 286 15.52 11.18 -16.01
C GLN A 286 17.02 10.97 -15.78
N ARG A 287 17.85 11.98 -16.04
CA ARG A 287 19.30 11.92 -15.78
C ARG A 287 19.59 11.66 -14.31
N LYS A 288 18.84 12.28 -13.40
CA LYS A 288 19.04 12.04 -11.96
C LYS A 288 18.66 10.62 -11.57
N ALA A 289 17.60 10.05 -12.13
CA ALA A 289 17.23 8.67 -11.88
C ALA A 289 18.34 7.69 -12.29
N LEU A 290 18.90 7.90 -13.48
CA LEU A 290 20.04 7.11 -13.99
C LEU A 290 21.27 7.24 -13.08
N ASP A 291 21.58 8.45 -12.60
CA ASP A 291 22.67 8.70 -11.65
C ASP A 291 22.46 8.02 -10.28
N VAL A 292 21.24 8.07 -9.73
CA VAL A 292 20.93 7.46 -8.42
C VAL A 292 21.06 5.95 -8.48
N PHE A 293 20.54 5.32 -9.54
CA PHE A 293 20.58 3.86 -9.69
C PHE A 293 21.83 3.33 -10.39
N LYS A 294 22.73 4.22 -10.84
CA LYS A 294 23.96 3.88 -11.57
C LYS A 294 23.69 2.98 -12.78
N VAL A 295 22.68 3.34 -13.56
CA VAL A 295 22.28 2.63 -14.81
C VAL A 295 22.34 3.57 -16.01
N SER A 296 22.40 3.01 -17.22
CA SER A 296 22.51 3.76 -18.47
C SER A 296 21.16 4.03 -19.16
N THR A 297 20.12 3.26 -18.81
CA THR A 297 18.78 3.35 -19.39
C THR A 297 17.67 3.12 -18.34
N PHE A 298 16.42 3.39 -18.71
CA PHE A 298 15.24 3.20 -17.87
C PHE A 298 14.09 2.57 -18.67
N THR A 299 13.11 1.98 -17.99
CA THR A 299 11.97 1.30 -18.63
C THR A 299 10.88 2.29 -19.03
N SER A 300 10.47 3.14 -18.09
CA SER A 300 9.46 4.16 -18.38
C SER A 300 9.63 5.42 -17.54
N TYR A 301 9.21 6.53 -18.13
CA TYR A 301 8.99 7.79 -17.46
C TYR A 301 7.50 8.09 -17.49
N THR A 302 6.94 8.38 -16.31
CA THR A 302 5.54 8.76 -16.11
C THR A 302 5.48 10.05 -15.33
N GLU A 303 4.90 11.08 -15.93
CA GLU A 303 4.51 12.30 -15.23
C GLU A 303 3.00 12.29 -14.98
N LEU A 304 2.64 12.47 -13.72
CA LEU A 304 1.26 12.47 -13.23
C LEU A 304 0.95 13.79 -12.54
N ARG A 305 -0.25 14.32 -12.80
CA ARG A 305 -0.81 15.48 -12.09
C ARG A 305 -2.06 15.01 -11.33
N PRO A 306 -1.91 14.55 -10.09
CA PRO A 306 -3.04 14.01 -9.33
C PRO A 306 -4.01 15.14 -8.94
N VAL A 307 -5.30 14.84 -9.05
CA VAL A 307 -6.39 15.72 -8.61
C VAL A 307 -6.81 15.39 -7.16
N GLY A 308 -6.64 14.13 -6.75
CA GLY A 308 -6.94 13.65 -5.39
C GLY A 308 -5.77 13.83 -4.42
N SER A 309 -6.09 13.97 -3.13
CA SER A 309 -5.10 14.02 -2.04
C SER A 309 -4.52 12.64 -1.72
N THR A 310 -5.20 11.55 -2.11
CA THR A 310 -4.72 10.17 -1.98
C THR A 310 -5.00 9.39 -3.26
N ILE A 311 -3.97 8.75 -3.80
CA ILE A 311 -4.07 7.92 -5.01
C ILE A 311 -3.35 6.59 -4.79
N ILE A 312 -3.76 5.57 -5.52
CA ILE A 312 -3.02 4.31 -5.67
C ILE A 312 -2.55 4.19 -7.12
N MET A 313 -1.29 3.81 -7.30
CA MET A 313 -0.75 3.42 -8.59
C MET A 313 -0.36 1.95 -8.55
N ALA A 314 -0.85 1.19 -9.53
CA ALA A 314 -0.51 -0.21 -9.73
C ALA A 314 0.21 -0.38 -11.07
N LEU A 315 1.30 -1.14 -11.08
CA LEU A 315 2.01 -1.48 -12.32
C LEU A 315 1.13 -2.40 -13.19
N VAL A 316 1.00 -2.06 -14.47
CA VAL A 316 0.26 -2.83 -15.48
C VAL A 316 1.18 -3.90 -16.07
N ARG A 317 0.67 -5.12 -16.18
CA ARG A 317 1.35 -6.19 -16.93
C ARG A 317 0.72 -6.30 -18.31
N ASN A 318 1.54 -6.17 -19.36
CA ASN A 318 1.18 -6.66 -20.68
C ASN A 318 1.38 -8.19 -20.70
N GLU A 319 0.52 -8.93 -20.00
CA GLU A 319 0.27 -10.30 -20.43
C GLU A 319 -0.72 -10.23 -21.58
N SER A 320 -0.25 -10.58 -22.78
CA SER A 320 -1.09 -10.71 -23.97
C SER A 320 -2.35 -11.50 -23.61
N PRO A 321 -3.56 -11.03 -23.95
CA PRO A 321 -4.77 -11.77 -23.66
C PRO A 321 -4.78 -13.03 -24.52
N ALA A 322 -4.39 -14.16 -23.94
CA ALA A 322 -4.85 -15.45 -24.43
C ALA A 322 -6.38 -15.46 -24.24
N GLU A 323 -7.10 -15.60 -25.34
CA GLU A 323 -8.55 -15.74 -25.36
C GLU A 323 -9.01 -16.77 -24.31
N PRO A 324 -10.03 -16.46 -23.48
CA PRO A 324 -10.62 -17.45 -22.62
C PRO A 324 -11.44 -18.42 -23.47
N SER A 325 -10.91 -19.64 -23.65
CA SER A 325 -11.69 -20.81 -24.03
C SER A 325 -12.78 -21.06 -22.96
N PRO A 326 -14.03 -21.40 -23.36
CA PRO A 326 -15.12 -21.57 -22.42
C PRO A 326 -15.02 -22.91 -21.68
N GLU A 327 -15.49 -22.89 -20.43
CA GLU A 327 -15.82 -24.04 -19.58
C GLU A 327 -14.66 -24.81 -18.94
N THR A 328 -14.39 -24.53 -17.67
CA THR A 328 -14.66 -25.46 -16.55
C THR A 328 -14.58 -24.66 -15.25
N VAL A 329 -15.65 -24.67 -14.46
CA VAL A 329 -15.72 -24.08 -13.11
C VAL A 329 -14.69 -24.77 -12.21
N PRO A 330 -13.70 -24.07 -11.64
CA PRO A 330 -12.94 -24.60 -10.52
C PRO A 330 -13.71 -24.32 -9.24
N GLU A 331 -13.95 -25.36 -8.45
CA GLU A 331 -14.38 -25.24 -7.04
C GLU A 331 -13.49 -24.25 -6.27
N PRO A 332 -14.04 -23.57 -5.24
CA PRO A 332 -13.30 -22.59 -4.47
C PRO A 332 -12.17 -23.29 -3.71
N VAL A 333 -10.95 -23.15 -4.22
CA VAL A 333 -9.75 -23.35 -3.43
C VAL A 333 -9.77 -22.28 -2.35
N ALA A 334 -9.98 -22.71 -1.11
CA ALA A 334 -9.77 -21.90 0.06
C ALA A 334 -8.33 -21.37 0.02
N THR A 335 -8.16 -20.13 -0.42
CA THR A 335 -6.94 -19.37 -0.18
C THR A 335 -6.94 -19.02 1.29
N ASP A 336 -6.20 -19.80 2.07
CA ASP A 336 -5.71 -19.41 3.39
C ASP A 336 -4.89 -18.12 3.22
N ILE A 337 -5.56 -16.98 3.27
CA ILE A 337 -4.90 -15.69 3.45
C ILE A 337 -4.48 -15.67 4.92
N THR A 338 -3.25 -16.11 5.16
CA THR A 338 -2.59 -15.96 6.46
C THR A 338 -2.67 -14.50 6.91
N PRO A 339 -2.96 -14.24 8.20
CA PRO A 339 -2.97 -12.88 8.72
C PRO A 339 -1.57 -12.30 8.53
N GLN A 340 -1.50 -11.08 7.95
CA GLN A 340 -0.35 -10.18 7.92
C GLN A 340 0.94 -10.80 8.45
N GLN A 341 1.73 -11.43 7.57
CA GLN A 341 3.05 -11.94 7.94
C GLN A 341 3.85 -10.80 8.58
N MET A 342 4.12 -10.93 9.88
CA MET A 342 5.06 -10.07 10.57
C MET A 342 6.36 -10.08 9.76
N PRO A 343 6.93 -8.91 9.44
CA PRO A 343 8.13 -8.81 8.59
C PRO A 343 9.40 -9.32 9.28
N LEU A 344 9.29 -9.72 10.57
CA LEU A 344 10.36 -10.16 11.43
C LEU A 344 10.10 -11.60 11.89
N LEU A 345 11.11 -12.45 11.70
CA LEU A 345 11.12 -13.83 12.17
C LEU A 345 12.04 -13.94 13.39
N MET A 346 11.53 -14.53 14.47
CA MET A 346 12.37 -14.94 15.61
C MET A 346 12.56 -16.45 15.58
N GLN A 347 13.82 -16.86 15.51
CA GLN A 347 14.24 -18.26 15.55
C GLN A 347 15.08 -18.50 16.81
N LEU A 348 14.77 -19.58 17.54
CA LEU A 348 15.50 -19.98 18.75
C LEU A 348 16.51 -21.10 18.47
N TYR A 349 17.56 -21.17 19.28
CA TYR A 349 18.67 -22.11 19.18
C TYR A 349 19.17 -22.51 20.57
N THR A 350 19.66 -23.74 20.72
CA THR A 350 20.26 -24.24 21.97
C THR A 350 21.74 -23.93 22.11
N SER A 351 22.37 -23.45 21.04
CA SER A 351 23.82 -23.25 20.93
C SER A 351 24.15 -21.91 20.29
N HIS A 352 25.32 -21.38 20.65
CA HIS A 352 25.85 -20.09 20.19
C HIS A 352 26.31 -20.09 18.74
N ASP A 353 26.25 -21.22 18.04
CA ASP A 353 26.61 -21.37 16.63
C ASP A 353 25.45 -21.06 15.68
N TYR A 354 24.21 -21.01 16.18
CA TYR A 354 22.99 -20.70 15.42
C TYR A 354 22.75 -21.64 14.22
N VAL A 355 23.22 -22.89 14.29
CA VAL A 355 23.11 -23.85 13.18
C VAL A 355 21.83 -24.68 13.23
N SER A 356 21.42 -25.08 14.43
CA SER A 356 20.30 -26.00 14.63
C SER A 356 19.13 -25.29 15.30
N PRO A 357 18.11 -24.85 14.54
CA PRO A 357 16.94 -24.20 15.11
C PRO A 357 16.20 -25.13 16.07
N LEU A 358 15.76 -24.58 17.20
CA LEU A 358 14.92 -25.28 18.16
C LEU A 358 13.53 -25.52 17.56
N ASP A 359 13.02 -26.75 17.66
CA ASP A 359 11.62 -27.03 17.38
C ASP A 359 10.73 -26.38 18.46
N PRO A 360 9.64 -25.67 18.10
CA PRO A 360 8.77 -24.98 19.07
C PRO A 360 8.15 -25.87 20.16
N ASN A 361 8.10 -27.19 19.95
CA ASN A 361 7.58 -28.17 20.90
C ASN A 361 8.69 -28.81 21.75
N THR A 362 9.95 -28.41 21.56
CA THR A 362 11.08 -28.92 22.34
C THR A 362 11.01 -28.34 23.74
N ARG A 363 11.02 -29.22 24.75
CA ARG A 363 11.14 -28.80 26.15
C ARG A 363 12.51 -28.19 26.39
N VAL A 364 12.52 -26.96 26.88
CA VAL A 364 13.78 -26.27 27.18
C VAL A 364 14.06 -26.31 28.68
N GLN A 365 15.32 -26.59 29.04
CA GLN A 365 15.74 -26.53 30.44
C GLN A 365 15.93 -25.08 30.86
N SER A 366 15.34 -24.69 31.99
CA SER A 366 15.31 -23.31 32.45
C SER A 366 16.68 -22.76 32.86
N ASP A 367 17.56 -23.65 33.31
CA ASP A 367 18.95 -23.38 33.75
C ASP A 367 19.93 -23.22 32.59
N LYS A 368 19.47 -23.41 31.34
CA LYS A 368 20.31 -23.29 30.15
C LYS A 368 20.04 -21.99 29.42
N ARG A 369 21.13 -21.44 28.88
CA ARG A 369 21.08 -20.29 27.99
C ARG A 369 20.47 -20.71 26.66
N ILE A 370 19.50 -19.93 26.21
CA ILE A 370 18.86 -20.03 24.90
C ILE A 370 19.37 -18.87 24.06
N TYR A 371 19.60 -19.14 22.78
CA TYR A 371 20.04 -18.16 21.80
C TYR A 371 18.88 -17.86 20.86
N ALA A 372 18.70 -16.59 20.49
CA ALA A 372 17.67 -16.19 19.53
C ALA A 372 18.28 -15.32 18.44
N GLU A 373 17.81 -15.54 17.22
CA GLU A 373 18.07 -14.68 16.07
C GLU A 373 16.75 -14.06 15.63
N ILE A 374 16.71 -12.73 15.58
CA ILE A 374 15.61 -11.98 15.00
C ILE A 374 16.09 -11.48 13.65
N SER A 375 15.51 -12.00 12.57
CA SER A 375 15.81 -11.61 11.19
C SER A 375 14.64 -10.85 10.59
N GLY A 376 14.96 -9.86 9.74
CA GLY A 376 13.98 -9.14 8.95
C GLY A 376 14.13 -9.45 7.48
N HIS A 377 13.01 -9.50 6.75
CA HIS A 377 13.06 -9.50 5.29
C HIS A 377 13.56 -8.14 4.80
N THR A 378 14.52 -8.15 3.86
CA THR A 378 14.98 -6.93 3.19
C THR A 378 13.89 -6.39 2.27
N LEU A 379 13.46 -5.16 2.51
CA LEU A 379 12.66 -4.39 1.56
C LEU A 379 13.59 -3.68 0.57
N GLY A 380 13.85 -4.33 -0.56
CA GLY A 380 14.77 -3.82 -1.58
C GLY A 380 16.21 -3.72 -1.07
N ASP A 381 16.84 -2.56 -1.25
CA ASP A 381 18.24 -2.27 -0.83
C ASP A 381 18.34 -1.64 0.57
N ILE A 382 17.23 -1.52 1.30
CA ILE A 382 17.27 -0.91 2.63
C ILE A 382 17.88 -1.89 3.62
N ILE A 383 19.09 -1.54 4.07
CA ILE A 383 19.71 -2.19 5.22
C ILE A 383 19.04 -1.65 6.48
N LEU A 384 18.18 -2.48 7.09
CA LEU A 384 17.55 -2.19 8.38
C LEU A 384 18.38 -2.82 9.48
N THR A 385 18.92 -2.00 10.38
CA THR A 385 19.53 -2.47 11.61
C THR A 385 18.44 -2.73 12.64
N ILE A 386 18.31 -3.99 13.07
CA ILE A 386 17.38 -4.41 14.11
C ILE A 386 18.08 -4.26 15.46
N LYS A 387 17.48 -3.53 16.39
CA LYS A 387 17.94 -3.41 17.78
C LYS A 387 16.86 -3.89 18.74
N VAL A 388 17.14 -4.94 19.50
CA VAL A 388 16.24 -5.41 20.56
C VAL A 388 16.29 -4.45 21.75
N ILE A 389 15.11 -4.07 22.25
CA ILE A 389 14.98 -3.11 23.36
C ILE A 389 14.39 -3.74 24.63
N GLY A 390 13.69 -4.87 24.51
CA GLY A 390 13.07 -5.57 25.61
C GLY A 390 12.57 -6.94 25.16
N CYS A 391 12.52 -7.90 26.09
CA CYS A 391 11.82 -9.16 25.89
C CYS A 391 10.99 -9.47 27.13
N ILE A 392 9.84 -10.09 26.94
CA ILE A 392 8.92 -10.53 27.99
C ILE A 392 8.52 -11.98 27.73
N VAL A 393 8.09 -12.66 28.79
CA VAL A 393 7.49 -13.99 28.71
C VAL A 393 6.10 -13.98 29.34
N ARG A 394 5.15 -14.66 28.71
CA ARG A 394 3.75 -14.73 29.13
C ARG A 394 3.29 -16.17 29.29
N SER A 395 2.78 -16.56 30.46
CA SER A 395 2.29 -17.93 30.68
C SER A 395 0.97 -18.17 29.94
N LYS A 396 0.77 -19.36 29.38
CA LYS A 396 -0.55 -19.78 28.86
C LYS A 396 -1.46 -20.26 29.99
N GLY A 397 -2.63 -19.64 30.13
CA GLY A 397 -3.63 -19.99 31.15
C GLY A 397 -4.75 -18.96 31.26
N SER A 398 -5.76 -19.24 32.11
CA SER A 398 -6.92 -18.35 32.36
C SER A 398 -6.55 -17.05 33.09
N CYS A 399 -5.36 -16.97 33.67
CA CYS A 399 -4.77 -15.76 34.26
C CYS A 399 -3.29 -15.67 33.86
N PRO A 400 -2.95 -15.05 32.71
CA PRO A 400 -1.59 -15.03 32.19
C PRO A 400 -0.68 -14.15 33.05
N VAL A 401 0.39 -14.73 33.58
CA VAL A 401 1.49 -14.02 34.24
C VAL A 401 2.45 -13.50 33.19
N VAL A 402 2.83 -12.22 33.27
CA VAL A 402 3.81 -11.57 32.38
C VAL A 402 5.05 -11.20 33.20
N LYS A 403 6.23 -11.54 32.69
CA LYS A 403 7.53 -11.23 33.32
C LYS A 403 8.47 -10.65 32.28
N ASP A 404 9.26 -9.65 32.67
CA ASP A 404 10.36 -9.16 31.86
C ASP A 404 11.48 -10.20 31.82
N LEU A 405 12.03 -10.42 30.63
CA LEU A 405 13.10 -11.37 30.39
C LEU A 405 14.41 -10.63 30.09
N PRO A 406 15.40 -10.70 30.99
CA PRO A 406 16.72 -10.15 30.72
C PRO A 406 17.37 -10.87 29.54
N PHE A 407 18.01 -10.10 28.65
CA PHE A 407 18.72 -10.63 27.49
C PHE A 407 20.11 -10.00 27.36
N ILE A 408 21.01 -10.73 26.70
CA ILE A 408 22.36 -10.32 26.36
C ILE A 408 22.43 -10.17 24.84
N PRO A 409 22.78 -8.99 24.30
CA PRO A 409 23.06 -8.85 22.87
C PRO A 409 24.30 -9.67 22.49
N GLU A 410 24.16 -10.53 21.49
CA GLU A 410 25.24 -11.38 20.99
C GLU A 410 25.92 -10.72 19.77
N ALA A 411 27.24 -10.88 19.67
CA ALA A 411 27.99 -10.25 18.60
C ALA A 411 27.58 -10.83 17.25
N CYS A 412 27.15 -9.94 16.35
CA CYS A 412 26.67 -10.30 15.04
C CYS A 412 27.37 -9.39 14.02
N SER A 413 28.35 -9.94 13.29
CA SER A 413 29.07 -9.14 12.29
C SER A 413 28.15 -8.87 11.09
N PRO A 414 28.14 -7.68 10.49
CA PRO A 414 27.29 -7.38 9.33
C PRO A 414 27.46 -8.36 8.16
N ASN A 415 28.63 -9.00 8.05
CA ASN A 415 28.95 -10.00 7.03
C ASN A 415 28.44 -11.41 7.38
N SER A 416 28.25 -11.71 8.67
CA SER A 416 27.79 -13.02 9.16
C SER A 416 26.27 -13.09 9.31
N CYS A 417 25.60 -11.95 9.45
CA CYS A 417 24.18 -11.85 9.73
C CYS A 417 23.58 -10.55 9.16
N PRO A 418 23.39 -10.47 7.83
CA PRO A 418 22.79 -9.31 7.21
C PRO A 418 21.33 -9.19 7.64
N ASN A 419 20.93 -8.00 8.14
CA ASN A 419 19.56 -7.70 8.58
C ASN A 419 19.00 -8.62 9.67
N SER A 420 19.87 -9.21 10.49
CA SER A 420 19.46 -9.89 11.71
C SER A 420 20.21 -9.40 12.93
N THR A 421 19.63 -9.64 14.10
CA THR A 421 20.25 -9.39 15.39
C THR A 421 20.16 -10.65 16.23
N ARG A 422 21.20 -10.89 17.03
CA ARG A 422 21.31 -12.07 17.88
C ARG A 422 21.29 -11.65 19.33
N LEU A 423 20.58 -12.43 20.14
CA LEU A 423 20.56 -12.28 21.59
C LEU A 423 20.63 -13.64 22.26
N SER A 424 20.89 -13.63 23.55
CA SER A 424 20.75 -14.81 24.41
C SER A 424 20.07 -14.45 25.73
N PHE A 425 19.38 -15.42 26.33
CA PHE A 425 18.67 -15.26 27.60
C PHE A 425 18.63 -16.58 28.37
N SER A 426 18.31 -16.53 29.66
CA SER A 426 18.02 -17.72 30.48
C SER A 426 16.62 -17.63 31.08
N LEU A 427 16.01 -18.78 31.37
CA LEU A 427 14.66 -18.87 31.94
C LEU A 427 14.71 -19.19 33.45
N ASP A 428 15.85 -18.96 34.11
CA ASP A 428 16.08 -19.24 35.54
C ASP A 428 14.97 -18.66 36.43
N GLN A 429 14.49 -17.47 36.09
CA GLN A 429 13.46 -16.74 36.84
C GLN A 429 12.06 -17.37 36.74
N LEU A 430 11.88 -18.36 35.86
CA LEU A 430 10.61 -19.08 35.67
C LEU A 430 10.54 -20.40 36.45
N GLN A 431 11.65 -20.89 37.04
CA GLN A 431 11.67 -22.14 37.82
C GLN A 431 10.68 -22.13 38.99
N GLU A 432 10.31 -20.96 39.51
CA GLU A 432 9.39 -20.81 40.63
C GLU A 432 7.90 -20.87 40.24
N LEU A 433 7.59 -20.97 38.94
CA LEU A 433 6.22 -20.82 38.42
C LEU A 433 5.66 -22.16 37.92
N THR A 434 4.37 -22.40 38.15
CA THR A 434 3.69 -23.68 37.86
C THR A 434 3.31 -23.89 36.39
N SER A 435 3.54 -22.90 35.52
CA SER A 435 3.19 -23.01 34.10
C SER A 435 4.32 -23.66 33.31
N THR A 436 3.98 -24.70 32.55
CA THR A 436 4.90 -25.43 31.68
C THR A 436 4.98 -24.84 30.28
N THR A 437 4.28 -23.75 29.95
CA THR A 437 4.25 -23.22 28.58
C THR A 437 4.15 -21.70 28.59
N TRP A 438 5.08 -21.05 27.89
CA TRP A 438 5.29 -19.61 27.91
C TRP A 438 5.39 -19.06 26.48
N ASP A 439 4.84 -17.88 26.24
CA ASP A 439 5.05 -17.14 25.01
C ASP A 439 6.17 -16.13 25.22
N LEU A 440 7.23 -16.21 24.42
CA LEU A 440 8.29 -15.22 24.35
C LEU A 440 7.90 -14.12 23.39
N GLU A 441 8.04 -12.88 23.84
CA GLU A 441 7.74 -11.70 23.07
C GLU A 441 8.87 -10.69 23.18
N CYS A 442 9.50 -10.32 22.07
CA CYS A 442 10.57 -9.31 22.06
C CYS A 442 10.14 -8.07 21.30
N THR A 443 10.42 -6.90 21.88
CA THR A 443 10.23 -5.61 21.26
C THR A 443 11.52 -5.17 20.59
N VAL A 444 11.41 -4.76 19.32
CA VAL A 444 12.57 -4.28 18.54
C VAL A 444 12.42 -2.85 18.07
N LYS A 445 13.55 -2.26 17.70
CA LYS A 445 13.72 -0.93 17.12
C LYS A 445 14.42 -1.08 15.78
N LEU A 446 13.77 -0.65 14.69
CA LEU A 446 14.36 -0.65 13.36
C LEU A 446 15.05 0.69 13.11
N CYS A 447 16.31 0.65 12.68
CA CYS A 447 17.10 1.82 12.33
C CYS A 447 17.60 1.67 10.89
N SER A 448 17.37 2.66 10.02
CA SER A 448 17.98 2.72 8.70
C SER A 448 19.36 3.36 8.78
N SER A 449 20.30 2.89 7.97
CA SER A 449 21.56 3.61 7.70
C SER A 449 21.49 4.26 6.33
N GLU A 450 21.66 5.58 6.26
CA GLU A 450 21.87 6.29 5.00
C GLU A 450 23.14 5.74 4.31
N VAL A 451 22.99 5.28 3.07
CA VAL A 451 24.12 5.08 2.16
C VAL A 451 24.01 6.15 1.07
N GLY A 452 24.67 7.30 1.28
CA GLY A 452 24.71 8.36 0.26
C GLY A 452 25.25 9.72 0.71
N VAL A 453 26.59 9.87 0.64
CA VAL A 453 27.37 11.12 0.47
C VAL A 453 27.18 12.25 1.51
N HIS A 454 28.16 12.33 2.42
CA HIS A 454 28.62 13.56 3.09
C HIS A 454 27.56 14.41 3.84
N LEU A 455 26.72 13.80 4.67
CA LEU A 455 26.15 14.50 5.83
C LEU A 455 26.20 13.63 7.08
N LYS A 456 26.42 14.29 8.21
CA LYS A 456 26.69 13.70 9.53
C LYS A 456 25.61 12.70 9.92
N HIS A 457 26.04 11.51 10.37
CA HIS A 457 25.21 10.44 10.95
C HIS A 457 24.07 10.95 11.83
N LEU A 458 22.87 11.05 11.27
CA LEU A 458 21.63 11.18 12.02
C LEU A 458 20.93 9.81 11.98
N LYS A 459 21.16 9.00 13.00
CA LYS A 459 20.43 7.73 13.20
C LYS A 459 19.01 8.06 13.65
N GLN A 460 18.05 8.01 12.73
CA GLN A 460 16.64 8.08 13.09
C GLN A 460 16.15 6.66 13.39
N CYS A 461 15.91 6.38 14.65
CA CYS A 461 15.41 5.08 15.10
C CYS A 461 14.01 5.29 15.70
N LYS A 462 13.00 4.57 15.19
CA LYS A 462 11.65 4.54 15.76
C LYS A 462 11.40 3.20 16.48
N GLN A 463 10.70 3.26 17.60
CA GLN A 463 10.34 2.13 18.46
C GLN A 463 8.99 1.58 18.03
N GLU A 464 8.92 0.26 17.74
CA GLU A 464 7.74 -0.64 17.76
C GLU A 464 7.95 -1.84 16.82
N GLU A 465 7.92 -3.07 17.36
CA GLU A 465 6.90 -4.13 17.15
C GLU A 465 7.35 -5.44 17.84
N ILE A 466 6.39 -6.31 18.10
CA ILE A 466 6.43 -7.50 18.97
C ILE A 466 6.71 -8.74 18.10
N SER A 467 7.80 -9.46 18.32
CA SER A 467 8.00 -10.79 17.73
C SER A 467 7.62 -11.86 18.75
N LYS A 468 6.71 -12.80 18.40
CA LYS A 468 6.19 -13.84 19.30
C LYS A 468 6.72 -15.22 18.95
N HIS A 469 7.12 -15.99 19.95
CA HIS A 469 7.49 -17.41 19.80
C HIS A 469 6.91 -18.22 20.97
N ASN A 470 6.36 -19.40 20.68
CA ASN A 470 5.86 -20.30 21.73
C ASN A 470 7.05 -21.10 22.30
N LEU A 471 7.20 -21.10 23.62
CA LEU A 471 8.14 -21.95 24.36
C LEU A 471 7.34 -23.00 25.15
N CYS A 472 7.69 -24.27 24.97
CA CYS A 472 7.10 -25.40 25.71
C CYS A 472 8.04 -25.99 26.76
#